data_AF-A0A330FX41-F1
#
_entry.id   AF-A0A330FX41-F1
#
_cell.length_a   1.000
_cell.length_b   1.000
_cell.length_c   1.000
_cell.angle_alpha   90.00
_cell.angle_beta   90.00
_cell.angle_gamma   90.00
#
_symmetry.space_group_name_H-M   'P 1'
#
loop_
_entity.id
_entity.type
_entity.pdbx_description
1 polymer ?
#
loop_
_entity_poly.entity_id
_entity_poly.type
_entity_poly.pdbx_seq_one_letter_code
_entity_poly.pdbx_strand_id
1 'polypeptide(L)' 'GLARSVQDGLKKGGANIVFFDGITAGEKDFSALIARLQKENIDFVYYGGYYPEMGQMLRQARATGLKTQFM' A
#
# COMPACT_ATOMS: atom_id res chain seq x y z
N GLY A 1 -4.02 -16.09 3.04
CA GLY A 1 -4.09 -14.77 3.71
C GLY A 1 -4.87 -13.82 2.81
N LEU A 2 -5.66 -12.92 3.40
CA LEU A 2 -6.59 -12.03 2.67
C LEU A 2 -5.92 -11.29 1.50
N ALA A 3 -4.76 -10.67 1.73
CA ALA A 3 -4.02 -9.93 0.71
C ALA A 3 -3.61 -10.80 -0.49
N ARG A 4 -3.27 -12.08 -0.27
CA ARG A 4 -2.90 -13.02 -1.33
C ARG A 4 -4.12 -13.45 -2.16
N SER A 5 -5.27 -13.65 -1.51
CA SER A 5 -6.53 -13.91 -2.22
C SER A 5 -6.94 -12.73 -3.12
N VAL A 6 -6.73 -11.50 -2.63
CA VAL A 6 -6.97 -10.28 -3.43
C VAL A 6 -5.98 -10.19 -4.59
N GLN A 7 -4.69 -10.46 -4.35
CA GLN A 7 -3.67 -10.51 -5.41
C GLN A 7 -4.06 -11.50 -6.53
N ASP A 8 -4.47 -12.71 -6.17
CA ASP A 8 -4.85 -13.74 -7.13
C ASP A 8 -6.11 -13.33 -7.92
N GLY A 9 -7.07 -12.66 -7.28
CA GLY A 9 -8.24 -12.08 -7.94
C GLY A 9 -7.86 -10.98 -8.94
N LEU A 10 -6.99 -10.06 -8.53
CA LEU A 10 -6.49 -8.96 -9.37
C LEU A 10 -5.72 -9.48 -10.58
N LYS A 11 -4.88 -10.52 -10.41
CA LYS A 11 -4.17 -11.17 -11.52
C LYS A 11 -5.14 -11.76 -12.53
N LYS A 12 -6.17 -12.47 -12.07
CA LYS A 12 -7.21 -13.03 -12.96
C LYS A 12 -7.99 -11.94 -13.70
N GLY A 13 -8.18 -10.78 -13.06
CA GLY A 13 -8.81 -9.61 -13.67
C GLY A 13 -7.90 -8.80 -14.60
N GLY A 14 -6.62 -9.19 -14.78
CA GLY A 14 -5.68 -8.47 -15.64
C GLY A 14 -5.18 -7.14 -15.06
N ALA A 15 -5.30 -6.93 -13.75
CA ALA A 15 -4.78 -5.72 -13.11
C ALA A 15 -3.24 -5.70 -13.12
N ASN A 16 -2.66 -4.52 -13.29
CA ASN A 16 -1.21 -4.32 -13.22
C ASN A 16 -0.75 -4.29 -11.75
N ILE A 17 -0.24 -5.41 -11.25
CA ILE A 17 0.29 -5.51 -9.89
C ILE A 17 1.78 -5.20 -9.92
N VAL A 18 2.14 -3.97 -9.55
CA VAL A 18 3.54 -3.53 -9.53
C VAL A 18 4.35 -4.23 -8.44
N PHE A 19 3.78 -4.36 -7.24
CA PHE A 19 4.38 -5.15 -6.16
C PHE A 19 3.33 -5.66 -5.17
N PHE A 20 3.74 -6.66 -4.41
CA PHE A 20 2.99 -7.22 -3.29
C PHE A 20 3.96 -7.32 -2.11
N ASP A 21 3.64 -6.67 -1.01
CA ASP A 21 4.53 -6.56 0.14
C ASP A 21 3.76 -6.71 1.45
N GLY A 22 4.49 -7.05 2.52
CA GLY A 22 3.99 -7.04 3.88
C GLY A 22 4.58 -5.88 4.67
N ILE A 23 3.86 -5.39 5.67
CA ILE A 23 4.44 -4.47 6.66
C ILE A 23 4.72 -5.20 7.97
N THR A 24 5.66 -4.68 8.76
CA THR A 24 5.92 -5.16 10.11
C THR A 24 4.84 -4.64 11.06
N ALA A 25 4.36 -5.49 11.98
CA ALA A 25 3.44 -5.02 13.02
C ALA A 25 4.16 -4.03 13.94
N GLY A 26 3.51 -2.90 14.24
CA GLY A 26 4.13 -1.82 15.03
C GLY A 26 5.12 -0.94 14.26
N GLU A 27 5.24 -1.11 12.94
CA GLU A 27 5.93 -0.17 12.04
C GLU A 27 5.36 1.24 12.22
N LYS A 28 6.25 2.23 12.35
CA LYS A 28 5.86 3.64 12.48
C LYS A 28 6.46 4.52 11.39
N ASP A 29 7.49 4.04 10.71
CA ASP A 29 8.15 4.75 9.62
C ASP A 29 7.77 4.07 8.30
N PHE A 30 6.91 4.75 7.53
CA PHE A 30 6.49 4.28 6.21
C PHE A 30 7.19 5.06 5.09
N SER A 31 8.24 5.82 5.39
CA SER A 31 8.94 6.67 4.42
C SER A 31 9.49 5.88 3.23
N ALA A 32 10.09 4.72 3.46
CA ALA A 32 10.60 3.85 2.40
C ALA A 32 9.49 3.32 1.49
N LEU A 33 8.35 2.92 2.08
CA LEU A 33 7.18 2.49 1.32
C LEU A 33 6.63 3.64 0.48
N ILE A 34 6.46 4.82 1.06
CA ILE A 34 5.94 6.00 0.37
C ILE A 34 6.86 6.44 -0.77
N ALA A 35 8.18 6.44 -0.55
CA ALA A 35 9.17 6.74 -1.58
C ALA A 35 9.06 5.75 -2.77
N ARG A 36 8.82 4.46 -2.48
CA ARG A 36 8.57 3.46 -3.51
C ARG A 36 7.25 3.73 -4.25
N LEU A 37 6.16 4.04 -3.53
CA LEU A 37 4.87 4.39 -4.15
C LEU A 37 5.00 5.56 -5.13
N GLN A 38 5.77 6.58 -4.74
CA GLN A 38 6.02 7.74 -5.60
C GLN A 38 6.88 7.39 -6.81
N LYS A 39 7.98 6.66 -6.61
CA LYS A 39 8.90 6.25 -7.68
C LYS A 39 8.19 5.40 -8.74
N GLU A 40 7.36 4.47 -8.29
CA GLU A 40 6.62 3.55 -9.16
C GLU A 40 5.30 4.14 -9.68
N ASN A 41 4.99 5.41 -9.35
CA ASN A 41 3.76 6.11 -9.73
C ASN A 41 2.48 5.30 -9.41
N ILE A 42 2.39 4.80 -8.18
CA ILE A 42 1.27 3.93 -7.77
C ILE A 42 0.00 4.77 -7.55
N ASP A 43 -1.06 4.42 -8.26
CA ASP A 43 -2.37 5.08 -8.10
C ASP A 43 -3.20 4.49 -6.96
N PHE A 44 -3.02 3.20 -6.65
CA PHE A 44 -3.86 2.46 -5.71
C PHE A 44 -3.08 1.45 -4.86
N VAL A 45 -3.38 1.40 -3.56
CA VAL A 45 -2.82 0.44 -2.60
C VAL A 45 -3.95 -0.25 -1.86
N TYR A 46 -3.99 -1.59 -1.93
CA TYR A 46 -4.82 -2.40 -1.05
C TYR A 46 -4.02 -2.81 0.19
N TYR A 47 -4.49 -2.43 1.37
CA TYR A 47 -3.83 -2.72 2.63
C TYR A 47 -4.75 -3.50 3.57
N GLY A 48 -4.51 -4.81 3.67
CA GLY A 48 -5.29 -5.73 4.51
C GLY A 48 -4.79 -5.89 5.94
N GLY A 49 -4.04 -4.92 6.48
CA GLY A 49 -3.48 -4.96 7.83
C GLY A 49 -4.29 -4.15 8.85
N TYR A 50 -3.68 -3.81 9.98
CA TYR A 50 -4.35 -3.08 11.06
C TYR A 50 -4.54 -1.59 10.74
N TYR A 51 -5.69 -1.03 11.14
CA TYR A 51 -6.07 0.37 10.90
C TYR A 51 -5.13 1.44 11.48
N PRO A 52 -4.53 1.28 12.69
CA PRO A 52 -3.61 2.28 13.22
C PRO A 52 -2.41 2.53 12.31
N GLU A 53 -1.80 1.47 11.78
CA GLU A 53 -0.70 1.52 10.81
C GLU A 53 -1.16 2.16 9.50
N MET A 54 -2.34 1.80 8.99
CA MET A 54 -2.93 2.46 7.82
C MET A 54 -3.08 3.97 8.05
N GLY A 55 -3.55 4.38 9.23
CA GLY A 55 -3.71 5.79 9.60
C GLY A 55 -2.39 6.55 9.65
N GLN A 56 -1.32 5.94 10.17
CA GLN A 56 0.02 6.54 10.15
C GLN A 56 0.55 6.66 8.72
N MET A 57 0.46 5.58 7.93
CA MET A 57 0.88 5.55 6.54
C MET A 57 0.16 6.61 5.70
N LEU A 58 -1.17 6.74 5.85
CA LEU A 58 -1.97 7.75 5.16
C LEU A 58 -1.54 9.17 5.50
N ARG A 59 -1.25 9.45 6.77
CA ARG A 59 -0.77 10.77 7.21
C ARG A 59 0.57 11.11 6.56
N GLN A 60 1.51 10.17 6.58
CA GLN A 60 2.84 10.36 5.98
C GLN A 60 2.75 10.50 4.46
N ALA A 61 1.95 9.67 3.78
CA ALA A 61 1.74 9.73 2.34
C ALA A 61 1.19 11.10 1.92
N ARG A 62 0.16 11.60 2.61
CA ARG A 62 -0.41 12.93 2.34
C ARG A 62 0.57 14.06 2.61
N ALA A 63 1.42 13.93 3.63
CA ALA A 63 2.45 14.94 3.93
C ALA A 63 3.47 15.08 2.79
N THR A 64 3.70 14.02 2.00
CA THR A 64 4.56 14.04 0.80
C THR A 64 3.86 14.51 -0.48
N GLY A 65 2.56 14.84 -0.41
CA GLY A 65 1.75 15.19 -1.58
C GLY A 65 1.35 14.00 -2.45
N LEU A 66 1.55 12.77 -1.96
CA LEU A 66 1.15 11.54 -2.64
C LEU A 66 -0.38 11.49 -2.79
N LYS A 67 -0.86 11.23 -4.01
CA LYS A 67 -2.30 11.13 -4.33
C LYS A 67 -2.83 9.70 -4.40
N THR A 68 -1.97 8.72 -4.13
CA THR A 68 -2.32 7.30 -4.11
C THR A 68 -3.53 7.05 -3.21
N GLN A 69 -4.51 6.32 -3.74
CA GLN A 69 -5.69 5.91 -2.99
C GLN A 69 -5.39 4.63 -2.21
N PHE A 70 -5.71 4.61 -0.92
CA PHE A 70 -5.57 3.44 -0.06
C PHE A 70 -6.94 2.85 0.23
N MET A 71 -7.03 1.51 0.25
CA MET A 71 -8.22 0.73 0.58
C MET A 71 -7.91 -0.33 1.62
#